data_AF-A0A9E5ICJ2-F1
#
_entry.id   AF-A0A9E5ICJ2-F1
#
_cell.length_a   1.000
_cell.length_b   1.000
_cell.length_c   1.000
_cell.angle_alpha   90.00
_cell.angle_beta   90.00
_cell.angle_gamma   90.00
#
_symmetry.space_group_name_H-M   'P 1'
#
loop_
_entity.id
_entity.type
_entity.pdbx_description
1 polymer ?
#
loop_
_entity_poly.entity_id
_entity_poly.type
_entity_poly.pdbx_seq_one_letter_code
_entity_poly.pdbx_strand_id
1 'polypeptide(L)'
;MSDKSPPANPATPEAAEPDASKAVDGVSPAQADTSISNDVSVSDSATPLPEASAAAHVEGKAEHVSDALPNAAPVENADNAQSTLKAVTPDTPPSSEPPSPGRSWWWPRWPDDKEAQLKLVLGGLAALLALQWWNARSDISDLKREVAQRLQSGENLNSQTKLIADRVDDQLRVLQGKVAVLEARQSESQNQQAALEQLYRDLAKNRDDWALAEIEQVLSTASQQLQLAGNVRSALVALQNADARLSRVDRPQFIAIRRAIAQDIDKLKSLPSVDLTGVAVRLDSLVAQVDAMPLLSDEKPAIVAPSPKTKLANRQKIESSSAFDWRVEVQERWTAWSSELWSDLKQLM
;
A
#
# COMPACT_ATOMS: atom_id res chain seq x y z
N MET A 1 -11.79 -3.57 -39.90
CA MET A 1 -12.15 -4.90 -39.38
C MET A 1 -10.93 -5.57 -38.80
N SER A 2 -11.08 -6.03 -37.56
CA SER A 2 -10.11 -6.80 -36.77
C SER A 2 -10.02 -8.26 -37.21
N ASP A 3 -8.84 -8.87 -37.08
CA ASP A 3 -8.63 -10.32 -36.84
C ASP A 3 -7.15 -10.51 -36.42
N LYS A 4 -6.75 -10.75 -35.16
CA LYS A 4 -6.85 -11.92 -34.25
C LYS A 4 -5.81 -13.04 -34.51
N SER A 5 -4.77 -13.06 -33.65
CA SER A 5 -4.18 -14.23 -32.95
C SER A 5 -2.63 -14.32 -32.91
N PRO A 6 -2.02 -14.69 -31.75
CA PRO A 6 -0.57 -14.90 -31.49
C PRO A 6 -0.19 -16.40 -31.65
N PRO A 7 0.94 -17.00 -31.16
CA PRO A 7 2.15 -16.51 -30.44
C PRO A 7 3.51 -17.05 -30.98
N ALA A 8 4.65 -16.55 -30.47
CA ALA A 8 5.94 -17.25 -30.58
C ALA A 8 6.69 -17.22 -29.24
N ASN A 9 6.95 -18.42 -28.74
CA ASN A 9 7.60 -18.78 -27.48
C ASN A 9 9.13 -18.50 -27.55
N PRO A 10 9.82 -18.02 -26.51
CA PRO A 10 11.27 -17.94 -26.51
C PRO A 10 11.92 -19.29 -26.17
N ALA A 11 12.79 -19.76 -27.07
CA ALA A 11 13.72 -20.84 -26.80
C ALA A 11 14.91 -20.31 -25.98
N THR A 12 15.16 -20.95 -24.83
CA THR A 12 16.48 -21.03 -24.16
C THR A 12 17.13 -22.32 -24.67
N PRO A 13 18.43 -22.35 -25.02
CA PRO A 13 19.54 -22.44 -24.06
C PRO A 13 20.68 -21.46 -24.42
N GLU A 14 21.61 -21.12 -23.54
CA GLU A 14 22.89 -21.84 -23.45
C GLU A 14 23.73 -21.27 -22.31
N ALA A 15 24.35 -22.18 -21.56
CA ALA A 15 25.15 -21.93 -20.38
C ALA A 15 26.53 -21.35 -20.74
N ALA A 16 27.02 -20.44 -19.90
CA ALA A 16 28.46 -20.18 -19.77
C ALA A 16 28.77 -19.94 -18.29
N GLU A 17 29.42 -20.93 -17.68
CA GLU A 17 30.04 -20.88 -16.36
C GLU A 17 31.26 -19.93 -16.33
N PRO A 18 31.67 -19.47 -15.13
CA PRO A 18 32.65 -18.41 -14.96
C PRO A 18 34.08 -18.96 -14.80
N ASP A 19 35.05 -18.31 -15.44
CA ASP A 19 36.46 -18.54 -15.18
C ASP A 19 36.97 -17.57 -14.11
N ALA A 20 37.50 -18.16 -13.04
CA ALA A 20 38.13 -17.50 -11.91
C ALA A 20 39.62 -17.81 -11.97
N SER A 21 40.51 -16.80 -11.92
CA SER A 21 41.84 -16.92 -11.31
C SER A 21 42.68 -15.64 -11.35
N LYS A 22 43.22 -15.28 -10.17
CA LYS A 22 44.35 -14.37 -9.84
C LYS A 22 44.04 -12.86 -9.92
N ALA A 23 44.39 -12.03 -8.93
CA ALA A 23 45.53 -12.12 -8.03
C ALA A 23 45.23 -11.58 -6.61
N VAL A 24 45.91 -12.22 -5.67
CA VAL A 24 46.09 -11.89 -4.25
C VAL A 24 47.07 -10.73 -4.12
N ASP A 25 46.77 -9.76 -3.26
CA ASP A 25 47.75 -9.20 -2.33
C ASP A 25 47.02 -8.56 -1.13
N GLY A 26 47.44 -8.99 0.06
CA GLY A 26 46.77 -8.69 1.31
C GLY A 26 47.31 -7.46 2.03
N VAL A 27 46.53 -6.98 2.99
CA VAL A 27 47.02 -6.39 4.25
C VAL A 27 45.95 -6.53 5.34
N SER A 28 46.46 -6.79 6.53
CA SER A 28 45.83 -7.29 7.77
C SER A 28 44.74 -6.42 8.43
N PRO A 29 43.99 -7.00 9.41
CA PRO A 29 42.82 -6.40 10.05
C PRO A 29 43.17 -5.59 11.31
N ALA A 30 42.31 -4.63 11.65
CA ALA A 30 42.24 -4.03 12.98
C ALA A 30 40.81 -4.18 13.53
N GLN A 31 40.72 -4.81 14.69
CA GLN A 31 39.51 -5.00 15.48
C GLN A 31 39.26 -3.83 16.44
N ALA A 32 38.03 -3.84 16.99
CA ALA A 32 37.50 -3.12 18.17
C ALA A 32 37.11 -1.65 17.91
N ASP A 33 35.97 -1.13 18.35
CA ASP A 33 35.22 -1.44 19.56
C ASP A 33 33.73 -1.15 19.42
N THR A 34 32.98 -1.85 20.27
CA THR A 34 31.54 -1.76 20.47
C THR A 34 31.21 -0.48 21.23
N SER A 35 30.21 0.29 20.79
CA SER A 35 29.42 1.13 21.68
C SER A 35 28.05 1.43 21.07
N ILE A 36 27.09 0.71 21.62
CA ILE A 36 25.66 0.94 21.53
C ILE A 36 25.36 2.22 22.30
N SER A 37 24.76 3.21 21.65
CA SER A 37 23.99 4.26 22.33
C SER A 37 22.66 4.42 21.62
N ASN A 38 21.64 3.82 22.23
CA ASN A 38 20.25 4.22 22.08
C ASN A 38 20.11 5.64 22.62
N ASP A 39 19.54 6.54 21.83
CA ASP A 39 18.82 7.69 22.37
C ASP A 39 17.49 7.83 21.62
N VAL A 40 16.44 7.34 22.28
CA VAL A 40 15.04 7.65 21.97
C VAL A 40 14.73 8.92 22.74
N SER A 41 14.63 10.04 22.02
CA SER A 41 14.08 11.28 22.56
C SER A 41 12.74 11.56 21.90
N VAL A 42 11.68 11.25 22.66
CA VAL A 42 10.30 11.67 22.44
C VAL A 42 10.12 13.08 23.04
N SER A 43 9.56 13.99 22.26
CA SER A 43 8.96 15.27 22.70
C SER A 43 8.00 15.66 21.57
N ASP A 44 6.70 15.40 21.64
CA ASP A 44 5.66 16.09 22.41
C ASP A 44 5.86 17.62 22.49
N SER A 45 5.06 18.36 21.72
CA SER A 45 4.35 19.60 22.11
C SER A 45 3.86 20.41 20.91
N ALA A 46 2.54 20.39 20.74
CA ALA A 46 1.65 21.54 20.51
C ALA A 46 1.90 22.53 19.34
N THR A 47 1.00 22.40 18.36
CA THR A 47 0.46 23.46 17.49
C THR A 47 -0.09 24.66 18.28
N PRO A 48 -0.06 25.87 17.68
CA PRO A 48 -1.23 26.74 17.83
C PRO A 48 -1.74 27.29 16.49
N LEU A 49 -3.04 27.10 16.24
CA LEU A 49 -3.86 27.99 15.41
C LEU A 49 -4.06 29.33 16.15
N PRO A 50 -4.30 30.44 15.44
CA PRO A 50 -5.11 31.52 15.96
C PRO A 50 -6.53 31.47 15.38
N GLU A 51 -7.49 31.40 16.29
CA GLU A 51 -8.93 31.55 16.11
C GLU A 51 -9.33 33.04 16.20
N ALA A 52 -10.55 33.32 15.73
CA ALA A 52 -11.12 34.58 15.31
C ALA A 52 -11.51 35.60 16.41
N SER A 53 -11.65 36.87 15.97
CA SER A 53 -12.65 37.86 16.45
C SER A 53 -12.51 39.16 15.63
N ALA A 54 -13.52 39.97 15.33
CA ALA A 54 -14.97 39.87 15.28
C ALA A 54 -15.47 41.19 14.63
N ALA A 55 -16.56 41.09 13.87
CA ALA A 55 -17.55 42.09 13.45
C ALA A 55 -17.34 43.61 13.70
N ALA A 56 -17.51 44.41 12.63
CA ALA A 56 -18.42 45.58 12.64
C ALA A 56 -18.82 45.97 11.21
N HIS A 57 -20.13 46.11 10.99
CA HIS A 57 -20.82 46.56 9.79
C HIS A 57 -21.15 48.06 9.96
N VAL A 58 -21.11 48.87 8.88
CA VAL A 58 -22.01 50.00 8.53
C VAL A 58 -21.44 50.79 7.33
N GLU A 59 -22.09 50.61 6.19
CA GLU A 59 -22.66 51.62 5.26
C GLU A 59 -21.92 52.93 4.91
N GLY A 60 -21.74 53.16 3.59
CA GLY A 60 -21.98 54.48 2.99
C GLY A 60 -20.94 55.06 2.01
N LYS A 61 -21.37 55.17 0.75
CA LYS A 61 -21.00 56.18 -0.27
C LYS A 61 -19.82 55.87 -1.23
N ALA A 62 -20.22 55.69 -2.49
CA ALA A 62 -19.39 55.57 -3.67
C ALA A 62 -19.01 56.94 -4.26
N GLU A 63 -17.79 57.05 -4.79
CA GLU A 63 -17.37 57.83 -5.98
C GLU A 63 -15.97 57.29 -6.38
N HIS A 64 -15.85 56.58 -7.50
CA HIS A 64 -15.43 57.07 -8.83
C HIS A 64 -13.92 57.35 -8.93
N VAL A 65 -13.15 56.45 -9.56
CA VAL A 65 -12.18 56.69 -10.65
C VAL A 65 -11.79 55.31 -11.22
N SER A 66 -12.23 55.02 -12.44
CA SER A 66 -11.68 53.95 -13.28
C SER A 66 -11.32 54.58 -14.62
N ASP A 67 -10.04 54.83 -14.85
CA ASP A 67 -9.54 55.20 -16.18
C ASP A 67 -9.08 53.95 -16.92
N ALA A 68 -9.64 53.83 -18.12
CA ALA A 68 -9.53 52.74 -19.05
C ALA A 68 -8.37 52.95 -20.04
N LEU A 69 -7.74 51.84 -20.44
CA LEU A 69 -7.31 51.64 -21.82
C LEU A 69 -8.45 50.89 -22.54
N PRO A 70 -8.77 51.13 -23.83
CA PRO A 70 -8.00 50.46 -24.88
C PRO A 70 -8.02 51.04 -26.33
N ASN A 71 -7.15 50.45 -27.17
CA ASN A 71 -7.32 50.11 -28.59
C ASN A 71 -7.25 51.17 -29.72
N ALA A 72 -6.38 50.91 -30.70
CA ALA A 72 -6.47 51.31 -32.11
C ALA A 72 -5.79 50.18 -32.92
N ALA A 73 -6.42 49.52 -33.90
CA ALA A 73 -6.86 49.98 -35.23
C ALA A 73 -7.93 48.97 -35.77
N PRO A 74 -8.55 49.07 -36.99
CA PRO A 74 -8.08 49.78 -38.20
C PRO A 74 -9.16 50.42 -39.15
N VAL A 75 -8.65 51.11 -40.19
CA VAL A 75 -9.18 51.51 -41.53
C VAL A 75 -10.67 51.86 -41.77
N GLU A 76 -10.94 52.94 -42.53
CA GLU A 76 -11.57 52.93 -43.88
C GLU A 76 -11.89 54.36 -44.39
N ASN A 77 -11.62 54.61 -45.68
CA ASN A 77 -11.87 55.85 -46.43
C ASN A 77 -13.33 55.93 -46.93
N ALA A 78 -13.90 57.14 -47.04
CA ALA A 78 -14.77 57.50 -48.18
C ALA A 78 -15.07 59.02 -48.23
N ASP A 79 -14.77 59.58 -49.41
CA ASP A 79 -15.41 60.67 -50.16
C ASP A 79 -16.65 61.38 -49.58
N ASN A 80 -16.72 62.71 -49.70
CA ASN A 80 -17.47 63.38 -50.78
C ASN A 80 -17.49 64.91 -50.60
N ALA A 81 -17.39 65.60 -51.73
CA ALA A 81 -17.54 67.03 -51.94
C ALA A 81 -18.98 67.52 -51.73
N GLN A 82 -19.13 68.81 -51.40
CA GLN A 82 -20.29 69.60 -51.83
C GLN A 82 -19.95 71.10 -51.86
N SER A 83 -19.89 71.63 -53.09
CA SER A 83 -20.08 73.05 -53.39
C SER A 83 -21.57 73.33 -53.59
N THR A 84 -22.07 74.50 -53.20
CA THR A 84 -22.84 75.47 -54.03
C THR A 84 -23.43 76.61 -53.15
N LEU A 85 -23.01 77.87 -53.39
CA LEU A 85 -23.75 79.02 -53.97
C LEU A 85 -24.78 79.68 -52.99
N LYS A 86 -24.94 81.00 -52.79
CA LYS A 86 -24.68 82.26 -53.54
C LYS A 86 -24.94 83.45 -52.57
N ALA A 87 -24.06 84.46 -52.50
CA ALA A 87 -24.15 85.79 -53.12
C ALA A 87 -24.92 86.90 -52.35
N VAL A 88 -24.19 87.95 -51.91
CA VAL A 88 -24.61 89.37 -51.86
C VAL A 88 -23.37 90.26 -52.11
N THR A 89 -23.50 91.19 -53.05
CA THR A 89 -22.67 92.39 -53.36
C THR A 89 -23.68 93.47 -53.81
N PRO A 90 -23.45 94.80 -53.73
CA PRO A 90 -22.16 95.48 -53.94
C PRO A 90 -21.89 96.75 -53.08
N ASP A 91 -20.64 97.26 -53.10
CA ASP A 91 -20.38 98.68 -53.35
C ASP A 91 -18.92 98.91 -53.82
N THR A 92 -18.72 99.92 -54.66
CA THR A 92 -17.56 100.26 -55.52
C THR A 92 -17.48 101.80 -55.59
N PRO A 93 -16.36 102.53 -55.84
CA PRO A 93 -14.90 102.35 -55.67
C PRO A 93 -14.26 103.64 -55.02
N PRO A 94 -13.01 104.16 -55.26
CA PRO A 94 -12.16 104.17 -56.48
C PRO A 94 -10.73 103.59 -56.35
N SER A 95 -10.20 103.25 -57.52
CA SER A 95 -8.84 102.84 -57.87
C SER A 95 -7.69 103.60 -57.22
N SER A 96 -6.59 102.89 -56.96
CA SER A 96 -5.25 103.29 -57.41
C SER A 96 -4.32 102.06 -57.45
N GLU A 97 -3.82 101.78 -58.64
CA GLU A 97 -2.69 100.90 -58.94
C GLU A 97 -1.40 101.47 -58.29
N PRO A 98 -0.48 100.64 -57.78
CA PRO A 98 0.80 100.48 -58.50
C PRO A 98 1.46 99.09 -58.27
N PRO A 99 2.69 98.84 -58.75
CA PRO A 99 3.00 98.16 -60.00
C PRO A 99 3.46 96.72 -59.78
N SER A 100 3.48 95.95 -60.87
CA SER A 100 4.05 94.61 -60.94
C SER A 100 5.46 94.55 -60.30
N PRO A 101 5.73 93.64 -59.34
CA PRO A 101 7.10 93.28 -59.05
C PRO A 101 7.61 92.49 -60.26
N GLY A 102 8.46 93.16 -61.04
CA GLY A 102 9.21 92.56 -62.12
C GLY A 102 9.86 91.28 -61.63
N ARG A 103 9.66 90.21 -62.41
CA ARG A 103 10.36 88.94 -62.29
C ARG A 103 11.86 89.21 -62.31
N SER A 104 12.47 89.37 -61.14
CA SER A 104 13.92 89.31 -60.97
C SER A 104 14.25 87.94 -60.41
N TRP A 105 14.09 86.95 -61.28
CA TRP A 105 14.72 85.66 -61.08
C TRP A 105 16.24 85.91 -61.11
N TRP A 106 16.83 85.95 -59.92
CA TRP A 106 18.25 86.14 -59.67
C TRP A 106 19.05 84.88 -60.04
N TRP A 107 19.00 84.47 -61.30
CA TRP A 107 20.08 83.63 -61.80
C TRP A 107 21.31 84.53 -62.00
N PRO A 108 22.49 84.14 -61.51
CA PRO A 108 23.73 84.85 -61.83
C PRO A 108 23.86 84.93 -63.36
N ARG A 109 24.08 86.12 -63.91
CA ARG A 109 24.38 86.25 -65.35
C ARG A 109 25.73 85.58 -65.59
N TRP A 110 25.68 84.45 -66.28
CA TRP A 110 26.84 83.63 -66.58
C TRP A 110 27.81 84.44 -67.44
N PRO A 111 29.12 84.42 -67.17
CA PRO A 111 30.10 85.03 -68.06
C PRO A 111 29.94 84.47 -69.48
N ASP A 112 29.94 85.29 -70.54
CA ASP A 112 29.87 84.81 -71.94
C ASP A 112 31.17 84.08 -72.37
N ASP A 113 32.14 83.98 -71.46
CA ASP A 113 33.37 83.20 -71.59
C ASP A 113 33.08 81.71 -71.36
N LYS A 114 33.06 80.94 -72.45
CA LYS A 114 32.80 79.48 -72.43
C LYS A 114 33.69 78.72 -71.43
N GLU A 115 34.91 79.20 -71.18
CA GLU A 115 35.83 78.60 -70.20
C GLU A 115 35.44 78.85 -68.75
N ALA A 116 34.88 80.02 -68.43
CA ALA A 116 34.46 80.37 -67.06
C ALA A 116 33.17 79.62 -66.67
N GLN A 117 32.24 79.44 -67.62
CA GLN A 117 31.04 78.62 -67.43
C GLN A 117 31.41 77.15 -67.16
N LEU A 118 32.37 76.60 -67.91
CA LEU A 118 32.84 75.22 -67.73
C LEU A 118 33.43 75.00 -66.33
N LYS A 119 34.24 75.93 -65.82
CA LYS A 119 34.84 75.83 -64.48
C LYS A 119 33.79 75.88 -63.37
N LEU A 120 32.76 76.73 -63.50
CA LEU A 120 31.68 76.82 -62.51
C LEU A 120 30.79 75.57 -62.50
N VAL A 121 30.44 75.03 -63.67
CA VAL A 121 29.67 73.78 -63.78
C VAL A 121 30.46 72.62 -63.17
N LEU A 122 31.76 72.53 -63.46
CA LEU A 122 32.62 71.48 -62.91
C LEU A 122 32.75 71.59 -61.39
N GLY A 123 32.90 72.80 -60.86
CA GLY A 123 32.93 73.05 -59.42
C GLY A 123 31.61 72.71 -58.73
N GLY A 124 30.46 73.07 -59.32
CA GLY A 124 29.14 72.73 -58.80
C GLY A 124 28.88 71.21 -58.81
N LEU A 125 29.28 70.52 -59.87
CA LEU A 125 29.19 69.06 -59.96
C LEU A 125 30.08 68.38 -58.91
N ALA A 126 31.31 68.86 -58.72
CA ALA A 126 32.22 68.35 -57.70
C ALA A 126 31.66 68.57 -56.28
N ALA A 127 31.03 69.71 -56.01
CA ALA A 127 30.38 69.99 -54.74
C ALA A 127 29.16 69.06 -54.48
N LEU A 128 28.34 68.81 -55.49
CA LEU A 128 27.22 67.86 -55.39
C LEU A 128 27.70 66.43 -55.15
N LEU A 129 28.75 65.99 -55.84
CA LEU A 129 29.35 64.68 -55.62
C LEU A 129 29.96 64.55 -54.22
N ALA A 130 30.61 65.61 -53.71
CA ALA A 130 31.13 65.62 -52.35
C ALA A 130 30.02 65.54 -51.29
N LEU A 131 28.91 66.26 -51.49
CA LEU A 131 27.72 66.17 -50.64
C LEU A 131 27.07 64.78 -50.69
N GLN A 132 26.95 64.19 -51.88
CA GLN A 132 26.38 62.85 -52.03
C GLN A 132 27.27 61.79 -51.36
N TRP A 133 28.60 61.93 -51.48
CA TRP A 133 29.56 61.05 -50.80
C TRP A 133 29.50 61.19 -49.28
N TRP A 134 29.31 62.42 -48.78
CA TRP A 134 29.14 62.67 -47.35
C TRP A 134 27.86 62.02 -46.81
N ASN A 135 26.73 62.15 -47.51
CA ASN A 135 25.47 61.48 -47.15
C ASN A 135 25.60 59.95 -47.21
N ALA A 136 26.22 59.42 -48.26
CA ALA A 136 26.50 57.98 -48.34
C ALA A 136 27.42 57.49 -47.20
N ARG A 137 28.35 58.34 -46.73
CA ARG A 137 29.23 58.03 -45.60
C ARG A 137 28.48 58.05 -44.26
N SER A 138 27.52 58.95 -44.07
CA SER A 138 26.68 58.98 -42.86
C SER A 138 25.75 57.78 -42.78
N ASP A 139 25.11 57.39 -43.88
CA ASP A 139 24.19 56.23 -43.92
C ASP A 139 24.90 54.92 -43.55
N ILE A 140 26.17 54.77 -43.97
CA ILE A 140 27.01 53.62 -43.60
C ILE A 140 27.27 53.57 -42.08
N SER A 141 27.34 54.71 -41.41
CA SER A 141 27.56 54.74 -39.96
C SER A 141 26.33 54.31 -39.17
N ASP A 142 25.13 54.68 -39.63
CA ASP A 142 23.87 54.31 -39.00
C ASP A 142 23.52 52.85 -39.28
N LEU A 143 23.78 52.35 -40.48
CA LEU A 143 23.60 50.92 -40.81
C LEU A 143 24.51 50.02 -39.95
N LYS A 144 25.75 50.44 -39.71
CA LYS A 144 26.68 49.73 -38.81
C LYS A 144 26.17 49.71 -37.37
N ARG A 145 25.61 50.82 -36.89
CA ARG A 145 25.01 50.90 -35.55
C ARG A 145 23.77 50.02 -35.43
N GLU A 146 22.90 50.02 -36.44
CA GLU A 146 21.71 49.17 -36.44
C GLU A 146 22.09 47.68 -36.50
N VAL A 147 23.04 47.29 -37.34
CA VAL A 147 23.54 45.91 -37.37
C VAL A 147 24.20 45.53 -36.05
N ALA A 148 25.01 46.40 -35.45
CA ALA A 148 25.61 46.16 -34.14
C ALA A 148 24.54 46.01 -33.05
N GLN A 149 23.50 46.85 -33.07
CA GLN A 149 22.38 46.80 -32.13
C GLN A 149 21.54 45.53 -32.33
N ARG A 150 21.27 45.13 -33.57
CA ARG A 150 20.57 43.87 -33.90
C ARG A 150 21.38 42.65 -33.47
N LEU A 151 22.69 42.63 -33.74
CA LEU A 151 23.59 41.56 -33.27
C LEU A 151 23.61 41.49 -31.74
N GLN A 152 23.75 42.63 -31.06
CA GLN A 152 23.71 42.69 -29.59
C GLN A 152 22.36 42.21 -29.03
N SER A 153 21.25 42.59 -29.67
CA SER A 153 19.92 42.08 -29.27
C SER A 153 19.78 40.57 -29.49
N GLY A 154 20.35 40.03 -30.57
CA GLY A 154 20.39 38.60 -30.84
C GLY A 154 21.25 37.82 -29.84
N GLU A 155 22.42 38.35 -29.47
CA GLU A 155 23.29 37.80 -28.44
C GLU A 155 22.60 37.76 -27.07
N ASN A 156 21.86 38.83 -26.74
CA ASN A 156 21.06 38.92 -25.51
C ASN A 156 19.90 37.92 -25.49
N LEU A 157 19.24 37.68 -26.63
CA LEU A 157 18.19 36.66 -26.71
C LEU A 157 18.77 35.24 -26.62
N ASN A 158 19.90 34.98 -27.26
CA ASN A 158 20.57 33.68 -27.23
C ASN A 158 21.06 33.34 -25.81
N SER A 159 21.68 34.29 -25.12
CA SER A 159 22.07 34.13 -23.72
C SER A 159 20.88 33.89 -22.79
N GLN A 160 19.78 34.65 -22.95
CA GLN A 160 18.54 34.40 -22.19
C GLN A 160 17.96 33.00 -22.47
N THR A 161 17.97 32.57 -23.73
CA THR A 161 17.47 31.24 -24.12
C THR A 161 18.32 30.13 -23.49
N LYS A 162 19.65 30.29 -23.47
CA LYS A 162 20.55 29.35 -22.79
C LYS A 162 20.28 29.28 -21.29
N LEU A 163 20.12 30.42 -20.62
CA LEU A 163 19.81 30.45 -19.19
C LEU A 163 18.46 29.79 -18.87
N ILE A 164 17.47 29.93 -19.74
CA ILE A 164 16.18 29.25 -19.59
C ILE A 164 16.34 27.74 -19.81
N ALA A 165 17.13 27.32 -20.81
CA ALA A 165 17.41 25.91 -21.05
C ALA A 165 18.14 25.26 -19.86
N ASP A 166 19.16 25.92 -19.32
CA ASP A 166 19.88 25.46 -18.12
C ASP A 166 18.94 25.35 -16.92
N ARG A 167 18.03 26.31 -16.73
CA ARG A 167 17.01 26.26 -15.67
C ARG A 167 16.04 25.09 -15.86
N VAL A 168 15.64 24.78 -17.09
CA VAL A 168 14.77 23.63 -17.37
C VAL A 168 15.52 22.33 -17.07
N ASP A 169 16.79 22.21 -17.43
CA ASP A 169 17.62 21.04 -17.12
C ASP A 169 17.79 20.85 -15.61
N ASP A 170 18.04 21.93 -14.86
CA ASP A 170 18.10 21.89 -13.40
C ASP A 170 16.75 21.48 -12.78
N GLN A 171 15.64 22.00 -13.30
CA GLN A 171 14.30 21.60 -12.86
C GLN A 171 14.02 20.12 -13.17
N LEU A 172 14.42 19.62 -14.33
CA LEU A 172 14.28 18.21 -14.70
C LEU A 172 15.09 17.32 -13.76
N ARG A 173 16.32 17.69 -13.41
CA ARG A 173 17.14 16.97 -12.42
C ARG A 173 16.49 16.94 -11.05
N VAL A 174 15.94 18.06 -10.58
CA VAL A 174 15.23 18.13 -9.30
C VAL A 174 13.96 17.27 -9.32
N LEU A 175 13.19 17.28 -10.42
CA LEU A 175 12.00 16.44 -10.56
C LEU A 175 12.36 14.96 -10.60
N GLN A 176 13.40 14.57 -11.33
CA GLN A 176 13.92 13.19 -11.34
C GLN A 176 14.35 12.74 -9.94
N GLY A 177 15.04 13.61 -9.19
CA GLY A 177 15.38 13.34 -7.79
C GLY A 177 14.16 13.14 -6.89
N LYS A 178 13.12 13.98 -7.05
CA LYS A 178 11.85 13.82 -6.32
C LYS A 178 11.14 12.52 -6.66
N VAL A 179 11.11 12.15 -7.95
CA VAL A 179 10.53 10.88 -8.40
C VAL A 179 11.28 9.70 -7.78
N ALA A 180 12.62 9.69 -7.81
CA ALA A 180 13.41 8.64 -7.19
C ALA A 180 13.15 8.50 -5.68
N VAL A 181 12.98 9.62 -4.96
CA VAL A 181 12.60 9.59 -3.54
C VAL A 181 11.20 9.04 -3.33
N LEU A 182 10.23 9.43 -4.16
CA LEU A 182 8.86 8.90 -4.08
C LEU A 182 8.80 7.41 -4.39
N GLU A 183 9.54 6.95 -5.39
CA GLU A 183 9.68 5.53 -5.72
C GLU A 183 10.29 4.75 -4.56
N ALA A 184 11.34 5.28 -3.92
CA ALA A 184 11.94 4.66 -2.73
C ALA A 184 10.97 4.62 -1.53
N ARG A 185 10.18 5.67 -1.30
CA ARG A 185 9.14 5.68 -0.26
C ARG A 185 8.02 4.69 -0.56
N GLN A 186 7.66 4.54 -1.82
CA GLN A 186 6.66 3.58 -2.26
C GLN A 186 7.15 2.14 -2.08
N SER A 187 8.38 1.83 -2.48
CA SER A 187 8.97 0.50 -2.25
C SER A 187 9.08 0.18 -0.76
N GLU A 188 9.47 1.17 0.05
CA GLU A 188 9.54 1.01 1.51
C GLU A 188 8.16 0.70 2.11
N SER A 189 7.11 1.43 1.70
CA SER A 189 5.74 1.15 2.13
C SER A 189 5.26 -0.25 1.73
N GLN A 190 5.57 -0.67 0.50
CA GLN A 190 5.26 -2.03 0.03
C GLN A 190 6.01 -3.10 0.84
N ASN A 191 7.28 -2.88 1.16
CA ASN A 191 8.07 -3.77 2.00
C ASN A 191 7.51 -3.86 3.42
N GLN A 192 7.10 -2.73 4.00
CA GLN A 192 6.48 -2.69 5.32
C GLN A 192 5.13 -3.44 5.33
N GLN A 193 4.31 -3.26 4.30
CA GLN A 193 3.05 -4.01 4.15
C GLN A 193 3.31 -5.52 4.04
N ALA A 194 4.26 -5.93 3.19
CA ALA A 194 4.64 -7.33 3.04
C ALA A 194 5.18 -7.93 4.35
N ALA A 195 5.99 -7.17 5.10
CA ALA A 195 6.50 -7.58 6.40
C ALA A 195 5.39 -7.73 7.44
N LEU A 196 4.39 -6.84 7.44
CA LEU A 196 3.22 -6.93 8.33
C LEU A 196 2.34 -8.14 7.99
N GLU A 197 2.11 -8.40 6.70
CA GLU A 197 1.39 -9.60 6.26
C GLU A 197 2.11 -10.88 6.65
N GLN A 198 3.44 -10.90 6.50
CA GLN A 198 4.28 -12.01 6.93
C GLN A 198 4.17 -12.23 8.45
N LEU A 199 4.31 -11.16 9.23
CA LEU A 199 4.20 -11.22 10.70
C LEU A 199 2.81 -11.68 11.15
N TYR A 200 1.75 -11.25 10.45
CA TYR A 200 0.39 -11.71 10.75
C TYR A 200 0.21 -13.19 10.45
N ARG A 201 0.74 -13.68 9.31
CA ARG A 201 0.72 -15.10 8.96
C ARG A 201 1.51 -15.94 9.96
N ASP A 202 2.70 -15.48 10.35
CA ASP A 202 3.55 -16.16 11.32
C ASP A 202 2.93 -16.18 12.72
N LEU A 203 2.33 -15.07 13.16
CA LEU A 203 1.64 -15.00 14.45
C LEU A 203 0.39 -15.90 14.47
N ALA A 204 -0.38 -15.92 13.37
CA ALA A 204 -1.54 -16.80 13.24
C ALA A 204 -1.12 -18.28 13.29
N LYS A 205 -0.09 -18.65 12.53
CA LYS A 205 0.45 -20.01 12.53
C LYS A 205 1.01 -20.41 13.90
N ASN A 206 1.81 -19.55 14.53
CA ASN A 206 2.36 -19.80 15.87
C ASN A 206 1.25 -19.97 16.93
N ARG A 207 0.16 -19.22 16.84
CA ARG A 207 -1.00 -19.38 17.74
C ARG A 207 -1.70 -20.71 17.53
N ASP A 208 -1.85 -21.14 16.28
CA ASP A 208 -2.46 -22.42 15.95
C ASP A 208 -1.58 -23.59 16.41
N ASP A 209 -0.25 -23.51 16.19
CA ASP A 209 0.73 -24.51 16.64
C ASP A 209 0.80 -24.57 18.18
N TRP A 210 0.77 -23.43 18.86
CA TRP A 210 0.72 -23.38 20.32
C TRP A 210 -0.59 -23.98 20.87
N ALA A 211 -1.73 -23.67 20.24
CA ALA A 211 -3.01 -24.24 20.64
C ALA A 211 -2.99 -25.77 20.50
N LEU A 212 -2.43 -26.29 19.41
CA LEU A 212 -2.28 -27.73 19.19
C LEU A 212 -1.42 -28.39 20.26
N ALA A 213 -0.25 -27.82 20.58
CA ALA A 213 0.65 -28.34 21.61
C ALA A 213 -0.02 -28.38 23.00
N GLU A 214 -0.77 -27.35 23.36
CA GLU A 214 -1.53 -27.30 24.61
C GLU A 214 -2.61 -28.40 24.66
N ILE A 215 -3.32 -28.62 23.55
CA ILE A 215 -4.33 -29.68 23.44
C ILE A 215 -3.69 -31.06 23.57
N GLU A 216 -2.55 -31.29 22.90
CA GLU A 216 -1.80 -32.53 22.98
C GLU A 216 -1.37 -32.82 24.41
N GLN A 217 -0.87 -31.81 25.13
CA GLN A 217 -0.49 -31.95 26.54
C GLN A 217 -1.68 -32.32 27.43
N VAL A 218 -2.84 -31.68 27.23
CA VAL A 218 -4.07 -31.99 27.98
C VAL A 218 -4.54 -33.41 27.67
N LEU A 219 -4.52 -33.82 26.40
CA LEU A 219 -4.95 -35.15 25.97
C LEU A 219 -4.01 -36.25 26.48
N SER A 220 -2.70 -36.01 26.43
CA SER A 220 -1.67 -36.90 26.99
C SER A 220 -1.87 -37.09 28.50
N THR A 221 -2.10 -35.99 29.22
CA THR A 221 -2.39 -36.02 30.65
C THR A 221 -3.69 -36.78 30.95
N ALA A 222 -4.74 -36.58 30.16
CA ALA A 222 -6.02 -37.29 30.31
C ALA A 222 -5.86 -38.80 30.09
N SER A 223 -5.12 -39.18 29.04
CA SER A 223 -4.80 -40.59 28.75
C SER A 223 -4.01 -41.23 29.90
N GLN A 224 -3.02 -40.53 30.44
CA GLN A 224 -2.23 -41.01 31.57
C GLN A 224 -3.09 -41.19 32.83
N GLN A 225 -4.00 -40.25 33.13
CA GLN A 225 -4.93 -40.39 34.26
C GLN A 225 -5.92 -41.56 34.07
N LEU A 226 -6.36 -41.81 32.85
CA LEU A 226 -7.22 -42.95 32.55
C LEU A 226 -6.49 -44.29 32.75
N GLN A 227 -5.22 -44.39 32.33
CA GLN A 227 -4.40 -45.59 32.46
C GLN A 227 -3.94 -45.86 33.90
N LEU A 228 -3.51 -44.82 34.63
CA LEU A 228 -2.94 -44.96 35.97
C LEU A 228 -4.00 -45.06 37.06
N ALA A 229 -5.05 -44.25 36.98
CA ALA A 229 -6.04 -44.11 38.04
C ALA A 229 -7.39 -44.76 37.71
N GLY A 230 -7.61 -45.19 36.45
CA GLY A 230 -8.93 -45.64 35.99
C GLY A 230 -10.01 -44.56 36.15
N ASN A 231 -9.62 -43.30 36.33
CA ASN A 231 -10.53 -42.23 36.71
C ASN A 231 -11.19 -41.62 35.46
N VAL A 232 -12.26 -42.29 35.03
CA VAL A 232 -13.08 -41.88 33.88
C VAL A 232 -13.60 -40.45 34.04
N ARG A 233 -13.93 -40.02 35.26
CA ARG A 233 -14.49 -38.69 35.51
C ARG A 233 -13.47 -37.58 35.23
N SER A 234 -12.23 -37.74 35.70
CA SER A 234 -11.16 -36.76 35.46
C SER A 234 -10.78 -36.70 33.98
N ALA A 235 -10.69 -37.84 33.31
CA ALA A 235 -10.45 -37.90 31.86
C ALA A 235 -11.58 -37.22 31.06
N LEU A 236 -12.84 -37.45 31.44
CA LEU A 236 -14.00 -36.80 30.81
C LEU A 236 -13.94 -35.27 30.92
N VAL A 237 -13.60 -34.74 32.11
CA VAL A 237 -13.47 -33.29 32.32
C VAL A 237 -12.32 -32.72 31.50
N ALA A 238 -11.19 -33.41 31.42
CA ALA A 238 -10.05 -32.99 30.59
C ALA A 238 -10.41 -32.94 29.10
N LEU A 239 -11.09 -33.97 28.57
CA LEU A 239 -11.54 -34.00 27.17
C LEU A 239 -12.58 -32.91 26.86
N GLN A 240 -13.52 -32.64 27.78
CA GLN A 240 -14.48 -31.54 27.63
C GLN A 240 -13.79 -30.18 27.62
N ASN A 241 -12.79 -29.99 28.47
CA ASN A 241 -11.98 -28.77 28.48
C ASN A 241 -11.17 -28.62 27.18
N ALA A 242 -10.65 -29.71 26.62
CA ALA A 242 -9.99 -29.70 25.32
C ALA A 242 -10.99 -29.28 24.22
N ASP A 243 -12.15 -29.92 24.08
CA ASP A 243 -13.15 -29.52 23.08
C ASP A 243 -13.61 -28.06 23.24
N ALA A 244 -13.83 -27.60 24.49
CA ALA A 244 -14.18 -26.21 24.77
C ALA A 244 -13.07 -25.21 24.41
N ARG A 245 -11.80 -25.63 24.41
CA ARG A 245 -10.67 -24.82 23.93
C ARG A 245 -10.62 -24.80 22.41
N LEU A 246 -10.76 -25.95 21.74
CA LEU A 246 -10.78 -26.01 20.27
C LEU A 246 -11.96 -25.21 19.70
N SER A 247 -13.13 -25.26 20.34
CA SER A 247 -14.33 -24.55 19.88
C SER A 247 -14.20 -23.02 19.92
N ARG A 248 -13.37 -22.47 20.81
CA ARG A 248 -13.08 -21.03 20.85
C ARG A 248 -12.18 -20.56 19.70
N VAL A 249 -11.37 -21.45 19.15
CA VAL A 249 -10.42 -21.13 18.07
C VAL A 249 -11.07 -21.31 16.68
N ASP A 250 -12.09 -22.15 16.58
CA ASP A 250 -13.00 -22.36 15.42
C ASP A 250 -12.30 -22.36 14.04
N ARG A 251 -11.23 -23.16 13.92
CA ARG A 251 -10.50 -23.36 12.66
C ARG A 251 -10.93 -24.65 11.97
N PRO A 252 -11.06 -24.67 10.63
CA PRO A 252 -11.39 -25.88 9.87
C PRO A 252 -10.44 -27.06 10.14
N GLN A 253 -9.14 -26.78 10.33
CA GLN A 253 -8.12 -27.79 10.61
C GLN A 253 -8.36 -28.57 11.92
N PHE A 254 -9.10 -27.99 12.87
CA PHE A 254 -9.39 -28.59 14.16
C PHE A 254 -10.68 -29.42 14.19
N ILE A 255 -11.49 -29.39 13.12
CA ILE A 255 -12.76 -30.13 13.05
C ILE A 255 -12.54 -31.64 13.20
N ALA A 256 -11.51 -32.19 12.56
CA ALA A 256 -11.18 -33.62 12.67
C ALA A 256 -10.82 -34.01 14.11
N ILE A 257 -10.03 -33.17 14.79
CA ILE A 257 -9.63 -33.39 16.19
C ILE A 257 -10.85 -33.31 17.12
N ARG A 258 -11.71 -32.30 16.93
CA ARG A 258 -12.96 -32.17 17.71
C ARG A 258 -13.87 -33.38 17.55
N ARG A 259 -14.00 -33.92 16.34
CA ARG A 259 -14.79 -35.12 16.09
C ARG A 259 -14.21 -36.35 16.81
N ALA A 260 -12.89 -36.52 16.80
CA ALA A 260 -12.23 -37.59 17.53
C ALA A 260 -12.45 -37.45 19.04
N ILE A 261 -12.25 -36.25 19.60
CA ILE A 261 -12.50 -35.97 21.03
C ILE A 261 -13.97 -36.25 21.39
N ALA A 262 -14.92 -35.84 20.55
CA ALA A 262 -16.35 -36.10 20.78
C ALA A 262 -16.65 -37.61 20.82
N GLN A 263 -16.08 -38.38 19.90
CA GLN A 263 -16.20 -39.85 19.91
C GLN A 263 -15.60 -40.46 21.19
N ASP A 264 -14.46 -39.97 21.65
CA ASP A 264 -13.82 -40.48 22.87
C ASP A 264 -14.60 -40.10 24.12
N ILE A 265 -15.20 -38.90 24.16
CA ILE A 265 -16.15 -38.50 25.22
C ILE A 265 -17.35 -39.46 25.24
N ASP A 266 -17.93 -39.80 24.10
CA ASP A 266 -19.10 -40.69 24.02
C ASP A 266 -18.74 -42.13 24.41
N LYS A 267 -17.55 -42.61 24.04
CA LYS A 267 -17.01 -43.90 24.52
C LYS A 267 -16.83 -43.91 26.04
N LEU A 268 -16.22 -42.86 26.62
CA LEU A 268 -16.03 -42.80 28.07
C LEU A 268 -17.35 -42.68 28.84
N LYS A 269 -18.37 -42.03 28.26
CA LYS A 269 -19.71 -41.97 28.85
C LYS A 269 -20.48 -43.29 28.80
N SER A 270 -20.21 -44.13 27.80
CA SER A 270 -20.86 -45.44 27.68
C SER A 270 -20.23 -46.52 28.56
N LEU A 271 -19.04 -46.27 29.09
CA LEU A 271 -18.42 -47.13 30.09
C LEU A 271 -19.23 -47.08 31.41
N PRO A 272 -19.56 -48.24 32.01
CA PRO A 272 -20.14 -48.29 33.34
C PRO A 272 -19.20 -47.58 34.31
N SER A 273 -19.70 -46.58 35.04
CA SER A 273 -18.93 -45.91 36.08
C SER A 273 -18.55 -46.93 37.15
N VAL A 274 -17.29 -47.36 37.19
CA VAL A 274 -16.77 -48.23 38.23
C VAL A 274 -16.69 -47.41 39.52
N ASP A 275 -17.67 -47.58 40.40
CA ASP A 275 -17.67 -46.96 41.72
C ASP A 275 -16.65 -47.68 42.63
N LEU A 276 -15.40 -47.24 42.54
CA LEU A 276 -14.29 -47.72 43.37
C LEU A 276 -14.59 -47.60 44.87
N THR A 277 -15.37 -46.59 45.28
CA THR A 277 -15.75 -46.38 46.68
C THR A 277 -16.73 -47.45 47.13
N GLY A 278 -17.76 -47.73 46.32
CA GLY A 278 -18.72 -48.79 46.57
C GLY A 278 -18.09 -50.19 46.55
N VAL A 279 -17.10 -50.42 45.67
CA VAL A 279 -16.31 -51.66 45.65
C VAL A 279 -15.43 -51.78 46.89
N ALA A 280 -14.78 -50.70 47.35
CA ALA A 280 -13.98 -50.70 48.57
C ALA A 280 -14.84 -50.99 49.82
N VAL A 281 -16.00 -50.35 49.96
CA VAL A 281 -16.94 -50.62 51.07
C VAL A 281 -17.45 -52.06 51.03
N ARG A 282 -17.75 -52.60 49.83
CA ARG A 282 -18.10 -54.02 49.69
C ARG A 282 -16.94 -54.93 50.07
N LEU A 283 -15.70 -54.58 49.70
CA LEU A 283 -14.52 -55.33 50.10
C LEU A 283 -14.35 -55.33 51.63
N ASP A 284 -14.44 -54.17 52.28
CA ASP A 284 -14.36 -54.06 53.74
C ASP A 284 -15.45 -54.90 54.42
N SER A 285 -16.67 -54.87 53.88
CA SER A 285 -17.77 -55.69 54.40
C SER A 285 -17.54 -57.20 54.23
N LEU A 286 -16.88 -57.61 53.14
CA LEU A 286 -16.51 -59.00 52.89
C LEU A 286 -15.36 -59.45 53.79
N VAL A 287 -14.36 -58.59 54.02
CA VAL A 287 -13.28 -58.85 54.97
C VAL A 287 -13.84 -59.05 56.37
N ALA A 288 -14.75 -58.18 56.82
CA ALA A 288 -15.42 -58.33 58.11
C ALA A 288 -16.29 -59.60 58.21
N GLN A 289 -16.90 -60.05 57.10
CA GLN A 289 -17.64 -61.31 57.07
C GLN A 289 -16.73 -62.54 57.08
N VAL A 290 -15.54 -62.46 56.47
CA VAL A 290 -14.53 -63.52 56.54
C VAL A 290 -14.02 -63.69 57.96
N ASP A 291 -13.76 -62.60 58.67
CA ASP A 291 -13.38 -62.64 60.10
C ASP A 291 -14.49 -63.23 60.99
N ALA A 292 -15.75 -63.14 60.56
CA ALA A 292 -16.91 -63.69 61.26
C ALA A 292 -17.27 -65.13 60.84
N MET A 293 -16.53 -65.76 59.91
CA MET A 293 -16.81 -67.13 59.52
C MET A 293 -16.39 -68.12 60.63
N PRO A 294 -17.32 -68.96 61.13
CA PRO A 294 -16.97 -69.96 62.13
C PRO A 294 -16.00 -70.97 61.51
N LEU A 295 -14.87 -71.19 62.20
CA LEU A 295 -13.94 -72.26 61.86
C LEU A 295 -14.72 -73.58 61.95
N LEU A 296 -14.73 -74.37 60.86
CA LEU A 296 -15.42 -75.67 60.75
C LEU A 296 -14.81 -76.77 61.67
N SER A 297 -14.23 -76.41 62.80
CA SER A 297 -13.57 -77.33 63.73
C SER A 297 -14.10 -77.26 65.18
N ASP A 298 -15.35 -76.82 65.39
CA ASP A 298 -15.99 -77.01 66.69
C ASP A 298 -17.32 -77.78 66.53
N GLU A 299 -17.17 -79.11 66.49
CA GLU A 299 -18.25 -80.08 66.58
C GLU A 299 -18.78 -80.08 68.04
N LYS A 300 -20.01 -79.59 68.28
CA LYS A 300 -20.70 -79.84 69.56
C LYS A 300 -22.15 -80.27 69.32
N PRO A 301 -22.60 -81.40 69.90
CA PRO A 301 -23.74 -82.16 69.37
C PRO A 301 -25.11 -81.63 69.82
N ALA A 302 -26.08 -81.96 68.99
CA ALA A 302 -27.49 -81.60 69.03
C ALA A 302 -28.26 -82.12 70.26
N ILE A 303 -29.27 -81.35 70.69
CA ILE A 303 -30.43 -81.83 71.45
C ILE A 303 -31.71 -81.35 70.75
N VAL A 304 -32.68 -82.26 70.65
CA VAL A 304 -33.83 -82.28 69.73
C VAL A 304 -35.15 -82.00 70.46
N ALA A 305 -36.14 -81.46 69.71
CA ALA A 305 -37.63 -81.64 69.78
C ALA A 305 -38.50 -80.41 70.20
N PRO A 306 -39.81 -80.37 69.84
CA PRO A 306 -40.40 -80.45 68.51
C PRO A 306 -41.39 -79.29 68.18
N SER A 307 -41.80 -79.23 66.91
CA SER A 307 -42.56 -78.20 66.16
C SER A 307 -44.08 -78.08 66.41
N PRO A 308 -44.71 -76.95 65.99
CA PRO A 308 -46.07 -76.96 65.47
C PRO A 308 -46.17 -76.55 63.98
N LYS A 309 -47.19 -77.12 63.32
CA LYS A 309 -47.51 -77.10 61.89
C LYS A 309 -48.12 -75.77 61.46
N THR A 310 -47.82 -75.26 60.26
CA THR A 310 -48.82 -74.57 59.40
C THR A 310 -48.50 -74.76 57.92
N LYS A 311 -49.58 -74.80 57.13
CA LYS A 311 -49.77 -75.34 55.79
C LYS A 311 -49.16 -74.52 54.64
N LEU A 312 -48.82 -75.27 53.58
CA LEU A 312 -48.97 -75.00 52.13
C LEU A 312 -48.72 -73.57 51.59
N ALA A 313 -47.76 -73.46 50.67
CA ALA A 313 -48.03 -73.04 49.29
C ALA A 313 -46.81 -73.27 48.38
N ASN A 314 -47.02 -74.13 47.39
CA ASN A 314 -46.43 -74.15 46.04
C ASN A 314 -45.15 -73.31 45.82
N ARG A 315 -43.98 -73.96 45.82
CA ARG A 315 -42.75 -73.41 45.21
C ARG A 315 -42.45 -74.25 43.98
N GLN A 316 -42.77 -73.69 42.82
CA GLN A 316 -42.35 -74.21 41.52
C GLN A 316 -40.84 -74.44 41.50
N LYS A 317 -40.50 -75.64 41.05
CA LYS A 317 -39.21 -76.08 40.55
C LYS A 317 -38.72 -75.06 39.51
N ILE A 318 -37.72 -74.25 39.88
CA ILE A 318 -36.86 -73.59 38.90
C ILE A 318 -35.67 -74.51 38.76
N GLU A 319 -35.64 -75.20 37.63
CA GLU A 319 -34.50 -75.98 37.19
C GLU A 319 -33.31 -75.05 37.07
N SER A 320 -32.19 -75.47 37.63
CA SER A 320 -30.87 -74.89 37.43
C SER A 320 -30.54 -74.88 35.94
N SER A 321 -30.80 -73.76 35.27
CA SER A 321 -30.21 -73.49 33.96
C SER A 321 -28.70 -73.38 34.15
N SER A 322 -28.00 -74.30 33.49
CA SER A 322 -26.60 -74.24 33.07
C SER A 322 -25.78 -73.03 33.52
N ALA A 323 -24.67 -73.29 34.19
CA ALA A 323 -23.56 -72.35 34.32
C ALA A 323 -23.23 -71.75 32.94
N PHE A 324 -23.59 -70.49 32.75
CA PHE A 324 -23.23 -69.71 31.58
C PHE A 324 -21.72 -69.41 31.66
N ASP A 325 -20.94 -70.02 30.78
CA ASP A 325 -19.48 -69.97 30.80
C ASP A 325 -18.98 -68.73 30.04
N TRP A 326 -19.30 -67.55 30.60
CA TRP A 326 -19.03 -66.21 30.03
C TRP A 326 -17.58 -65.98 29.58
N ARG A 327 -16.64 -66.73 30.15
CA ARG A 327 -15.22 -66.67 29.78
C ARG A 327 -14.99 -67.10 28.33
N VAL A 328 -15.72 -68.10 27.85
CA VAL A 328 -15.56 -68.62 26.48
C VAL A 328 -16.15 -67.61 25.49
N GLU A 329 -17.32 -67.06 25.80
CA GLU A 329 -17.99 -66.06 24.95
C GLU A 329 -17.22 -64.73 24.89
N VAL A 330 -16.59 -64.30 26.00
CA VAL A 330 -15.75 -63.10 26.01
C VAL A 330 -14.45 -63.33 25.23
N GLN A 331 -13.84 -64.51 25.32
CA GLN A 331 -12.61 -64.82 24.60
C GLN A 331 -12.83 -64.83 23.07
N GLU A 332 -13.90 -65.48 22.61
CA GLU A 332 -14.25 -65.53 21.19
C GLU A 332 -14.55 -64.14 20.63
N ARG A 333 -15.33 -63.34 21.38
CA ARG A 333 -15.68 -61.97 20.96
C ARG A 333 -14.49 -61.02 20.94
N TRP A 334 -13.54 -61.17 21.86
CA TRP A 334 -12.32 -60.36 21.87
C TRP A 334 -11.40 -60.69 20.69
N THR A 335 -11.27 -61.99 20.36
CA THR A 335 -10.46 -62.40 19.21
C THR A 335 -11.07 -61.94 17.88
N ALA A 336 -12.38 -62.08 17.70
CA ALA A 336 -13.09 -61.64 16.49
C ALA A 336 -12.95 -60.12 16.26
N TRP A 337 -13.15 -59.34 17.31
CA TRP A 337 -13.00 -57.88 17.25
C TRP A 337 -11.56 -57.45 16.92
N SER A 338 -10.56 -58.13 17.50
CA SER A 338 -9.17 -57.83 17.19
C SER A 338 -8.81 -58.12 15.73
N SER A 339 -9.34 -59.22 15.15
CA SER A 339 -9.04 -59.57 13.77
C SER A 339 -9.67 -58.61 12.75
N GLU A 340 -10.87 -58.12 13.00
CA GLU A 340 -11.58 -57.19 12.10
C GLU A 340 -10.92 -55.80 12.07
N LEU A 341 -10.45 -55.30 13.22
CA LEU A 341 -9.75 -54.02 13.30
C LEU A 341 -8.40 -54.03 12.60
N TRP A 342 -7.65 -55.14 12.70
CA TRP A 342 -6.39 -55.29 12.00
C TRP A 342 -6.57 -55.53 10.50
N SER A 343 -7.69 -56.13 10.06
CA SER A 343 -7.99 -56.26 8.64
C SER A 343 -8.36 -54.93 7.98
N ASP A 344 -9.17 -54.10 8.65
CA ASP A 344 -9.58 -52.79 8.11
C ASP A 344 -8.40 -51.81 8.00
N LEU A 345 -7.47 -51.84 8.95
CA LEU A 345 -6.25 -51.02 8.88
C LEU A 345 -5.34 -51.44 7.73
N LYS A 346 -5.32 -52.74 7.39
CA LYS A 346 -4.51 -53.27 6.30
C LYS A 346 -5.15 -53.06 4.92
N GLN A 347 -6.45 -52.81 4.87
CA GLN A 347 -7.18 -52.52 3.63
C GLN A 347 -7.11 -51.04 3.23
N LEU A 348 -6.60 -50.18 4.13
CA LEU A 348 -6.51 -48.73 3.94
C LEU A 348 -5.09 -48.22 3.61
N MET A 349 -4.12 -49.11 3.40
CA MET A 349 -2.78 -48.83 2.87
C MET A 349 -2.56 -49.55 1.55
#